data_AF-A0A1C3L164-F1
#
_entry.id   AF-A0A1C3L164-F1
#
_cell.length_a   1.000
_cell.length_b   1.000
_cell.length_c   1.000
_cell.angle_alpha   90.00
_cell.angle_beta   90.00
_cell.angle_gamma   90.00
#
_symmetry.space_group_name_H-M   'P 1'
#
loop_
_entity.id
_entity.type
_entity.pdbx_description
1 polymer ?
#
loop_
_entity_poly.entity_id
_entity_poly.type
_entity_poly.pdbx_seq_one_letter_code
_entity_poly.pdbx_strand_id
1 'polypeptide(L)'
;LKEELLSDFSKYKNLFLDYISEKCGKKLNELYTFFKENSTNLLKPAVDINDLKEHNSLLEHCNKNYMKHKMELDKLEADYLKLIELKGELKEDEIMKLKTASTLSGKFEALLVESKTMYLDAKEKMKNEVKNSYNEFNKLWQKKKLVFYKEMPISIDNNPDDVLNMISFYEEELKNIKDAQNILKHKIILFN
;
A
#
# COMPACT_ATOMS: atom_id res chain seq x y z
N LEU A 1 -24.85 -44.48 37.95
CA LEU A 1 -23.80 -43.66 38.60
C LEU A 1 -22.45 -43.65 37.86
N LYS A 2 -21.66 -44.73 37.79
CA LYS A 2 -20.33 -44.71 37.11
C LYS A 2 -20.43 -44.37 35.61
N GLU A 3 -21.38 -44.98 34.91
CA GLU A 3 -21.59 -44.76 33.47
C GLU A 3 -22.11 -43.35 33.16
N GLU A 4 -23.04 -42.85 33.98
CA GLU A 4 -23.54 -41.47 33.88
C GLU A 4 -22.43 -40.44 34.13
N LEU A 5 -21.59 -40.64 35.16
CA LEU A 5 -20.44 -39.79 35.41
C LEU A 5 -19.46 -39.79 34.23
N LEU A 6 -19.15 -40.95 33.66
CA LEU A 6 -18.28 -41.05 32.49
C LEU A 6 -18.88 -40.36 31.26
N SER A 7 -20.20 -40.49 31.07
CA SER A 7 -20.94 -39.79 30.02
C SER A 7 -20.87 -38.27 30.19
N ASP A 8 -21.08 -37.77 31.40
CA ASP A 8 -20.99 -36.33 31.71
C ASP A 8 -19.56 -35.81 31.49
N PHE A 9 -18.54 -36.51 31.96
CA PHE A 9 -17.14 -36.14 31.71
C PHE A 9 -16.82 -36.09 30.21
N SER A 10 -17.27 -37.08 29.44
CA SER A 10 -17.09 -37.10 27.99
C SER A 10 -17.77 -35.90 27.33
N LYS A 11 -19.02 -35.59 27.74
CA LYS A 11 -19.78 -34.44 27.23
C LYS A 11 -19.05 -33.12 27.49
N TYR A 12 -18.61 -32.88 28.73
CA TYR A 12 -17.89 -31.64 29.06
C TYR A 12 -16.53 -31.55 28.40
N LYS A 13 -15.80 -32.67 28.28
CA LYS A 13 -14.55 -32.74 27.52
C LYS A 13 -14.77 -32.32 26.07
N ASN A 14 -15.78 -32.87 25.41
CA ASN A 14 -16.08 -32.56 24.01
C ASN A 14 -16.47 -31.09 23.83
N LEU A 15 -17.36 -30.55 24.68
CA LEU A 15 -17.74 -29.13 24.65
C LEU A 15 -16.53 -28.20 24.82
N PHE A 16 -15.61 -28.55 25.72
CA PHE A 16 -14.40 -27.77 25.94
C PHE A 16 -13.44 -27.83 24.75
N LEU A 17 -13.25 -29.02 24.16
CA LEU A 17 -12.42 -29.19 22.97
C LEU A 17 -13.01 -28.48 21.75
N ASP A 18 -14.34 -28.47 21.60
CA ASP A 18 -15.02 -27.73 20.55
C ASP A 18 -14.83 -26.22 20.70
N TYR A 19 -14.95 -25.70 21.91
CA TYR A 19 -14.68 -24.30 22.20
C TYR A 19 -13.23 -23.89 21.89
N ILE A 20 -12.24 -24.71 22.29
CA ILE A 20 -10.84 -24.46 21.97
C ILE A 20 -10.62 -24.50 20.45
N SER A 21 -11.17 -25.53 19.79
CA SER A 21 -11.08 -25.69 18.33
C SER A 21 -11.62 -24.47 17.59
N GLU A 22 -12.78 -23.94 18.00
CA GLU A 22 -13.36 -22.74 17.41
C GLU A 22 -12.46 -21.50 17.60
N LYS A 23 -11.88 -21.34 18.80
CA LYS A 23 -10.97 -20.24 19.10
C LYS A 23 -9.68 -20.32 18.28
N CYS A 24 -9.11 -21.51 18.12
CA CYS A 24 -7.96 -21.77 17.26
C CYS A 24 -8.29 -21.49 15.79
N GLY A 25 -9.48 -21.90 15.31
CA GLY A 25 -9.94 -21.63 13.94
C GLY A 25 -10.07 -20.13 13.64
N LYS A 26 -10.66 -19.36 14.57
CA LYS A 26 -10.75 -17.89 14.46
C LYS A 26 -9.36 -17.24 14.37
N LYS A 27 -8.44 -17.63 15.27
CA LYS A 27 -7.09 -17.06 15.27
C LYS A 27 -6.30 -17.46 14.03
N LEU A 28 -6.45 -18.70 13.56
CA LEU A 28 -5.84 -19.17 12.31
C LEU A 28 -6.31 -18.33 11.13
N ASN A 29 -7.61 -18.05 11.05
CA ASN A 29 -8.15 -17.25 9.95
C ASN A 29 -7.60 -15.82 9.95
N GLU A 30 -7.47 -15.19 11.13
CA GLU A 30 -6.85 -13.87 11.28
C GLU A 30 -5.40 -13.87 10.77
N LEU A 31 -4.57 -14.82 11.24
CA LEU A 31 -3.16 -14.91 10.86
C LEU A 31 -2.98 -15.26 9.38
N TYR A 32 -3.77 -16.22 8.88
CA TYR A 32 -3.79 -16.60 7.46
C TYR A 32 -4.12 -15.41 6.56
N THR A 33 -5.17 -14.66 6.92
CA THR A 33 -5.60 -13.48 6.15
C THR A 33 -4.49 -12.42 6.15
N PHE A 34 -3.90 -12.14 7.32
CA PHE A 34 -2.77 -11.22 7.42
C PHE A 34 -1.62 -11.61 6.49
N PHE A 35 -1.14 -12.86 6.54
CA PHE A 35 -0.01 -13.27 5.71
C PHE A 35 -0.38 -13.29 4.22
N LYS A 36 -1.55 -13.82 3.85
CA LYS A 36 -1.96 -13.97 2.45
C LYS A 36 -2.21 -12.63 1.76
N GLU A 37 -3.02 -11.78 2.36
CA GLU A 37 -3.39 -10.49 1.77
C GLU A 37 -2.17 -9.58 1.68
N ASN A 38 -1.40 -9.47 2.77
CA ASN A 38 -0.24 -8.58 2.79
C ASN A 38 0.88 -9.09 1.88
N SER A 39 1.13 -10.41 1.78
CA SER A 39 2.10 -10.93 0.81
C SER A 39 1.73 -10.57 -0.64
N THR A 40 0.44 -10.54 -0.96
CA THR A 40 -0.03 -10.16 -2.31
C THR A 40 0.12 -8.65 -2.53
N ASN A 41 -0.32 -7.86 -1.56
CA ASN A 41 -0.36 -6.40 -1.70
C ASN A 41 1.03 -5.74 -1.64
N LEU A 42 1.96 -6.30 -0.87
CA LEU A 42 3.33 -5.79 -0.76
C LEU A 42 4.13 -5.90 -2.06
N LEU A 43 3.73 -6.79 -2.97
CA LEU A 43 4.35 -6.97 -4.30
C LEU A 43 3.64 -6.16 -5.40
N LYS A 44 2.58 -5.42 -5.07
CA LYS A 44 1.89 -4.58 -6.04
C LYS A 44 2.76 -3.35 -6.35
N PRO A 45 3.08 -3.07 -7.62
CA PRO A 45 3.85 -1.88 -7.97
C PRO A 45 2.99 -0.62 -7.77
N ALA A 46 3.59 0.43 -7.19
CA ALA A 46 2.96 1.74 -7.10
C ALA A 46 2.99 2.44 -8.48
N VAL A 47 1.82 2.86 -8.96
CA VAL A 47 1.68 3.53 -10.27
C VAL A 47 1.64 5.04 -10.10
N ASP A 48 1.10 5.51 -8.97
CA ASP A 48 1.07 6.92 -8.62
C ASP A 48 1.49 7.18 -7.16
N ILE A 49 1.43 8.45 -6.76
CA ILE A 49 1.86 8.90 -5.43
C ILE A 49 0.93 8.40 -4.32
N ASN A 50 -0.37 8.24 -4.61
CA ASN A 50 -1.31 7.72 -3.61
C ASN A 50 -1.02 6.24 -3.36
N ASP A 51 -0.79 5.46 -4.42
CA ASP A 51 -0.33 4.08 -4.30
C ASP A 51 0.97 4.01 -3.49
N LEU A 52 1.92 4.92 -3.75
CA LEU A 52 3.21 4.96 -3.03
C LEU A 52 3.03 5.23 -1.53
N LYS A 53 2.08 6.09 -1.15
CA LYS A 53 1.73 6.35 0.25
C LYS A 53 1.09 5.14 0.91
N GLU A 54 0.11 4.53 0.24
CA GLU A 54 -0.56 3.32 0.72
C GLU A 54 0.43 2.17 0.91
N HIS A 55 1.36 2.01 -0.05
CA HIS A 55 2.44 1.03 0.02
C HIS A 55 3.35 1.28 1.24
N ASN A 56 3.73 2.53 1.50
CA ASN A 56 4.53 2.87 2.68
C ASN A 56 3.79 2.54 3.99
N SER A 57 2.51 2.91 4.10
CA SER A 57 1.68 2.58 5.26
C SER A 57 1.52 1.07 5.45
N LEU A 58 1.36 0.31 4.37
CA LEU A 58 1.32 -1.15 4.39
C LEU A 58 2.65 -1.74 4.86
N LEU A 59 3.78 -1.24 4.37
CA LEU A 59 5.13 -1.65 4.79
C LEU A 59 5.35 -1.41 6.29
N GLU A 60 4.95 -0.25 6.79
CA GLU A 60 5.05 0.08 8.23
C GLU A 60 4.16 -0.84 9.07
N HIS A 61 2.90 -1.05 8.64
CA HIS A 61 1.97 -1.94 9.31
C HIS A 61 2.53 -3.37 9.38
N CYS A 62 3.05 -3.88 8.27
CA CYS A 62 3.57 -5.24 8.20
C CYS A 62 4.86 -5.41 9.00
N ASN A 63 5.80 -4.46 8.93
CA ASN A 63 7.03 -4.49 9.73
C ASN A 63 6.75 -4.48 11.24
N LYS A 64 5.77 -3.67 11.68
CA LYS A 64 5.39 -3.58 13.10
C LYS A 64 4.75 -4.87 13.62
N ASN A 65 3.94 -5.53 12.78
CA ASN A 65 3.10 -6.65 13.22
C ASN A 65 3.69 -8.03 12.92
N TYR A 66 4.63 -8.15 11.97
CA TYR A 66 5.18 -9.42 11.49
C TYR A 66 5.68 -10.31 12.62
N MET A 67 6.60 -9.82 13.47
CA MET A 67 7.19 -10.65 14.53
C MET A 67 6.14 -11.17 15.51
N LYS A 68 5.18 -10.31 15.88
CA LYS A 68 4.06 -10.71 16.74
C LYS A 68 3.22 -11.81 16.08
N HIS A 69 2.82 -11.63 14.82
CA HIS A 69 1.96 -12.58 14.11
C HIS A 69 2.67 -13.90 13.84
N LYS A 70 3.99 -13.86 13.59
CA LYS A 70 4.83 -15.06 13.44
C LYS A 70 4.87 -15.86 14.74
N MET A 71 5.17 -15.22 15.87
CA MET A 71 5.18 -15.89 17.17
C MET A 71 3.80 -16.46 17.55
N GLU A 72 2.72 -15.74 17.23
CA GLU A 72 1.35 -16.23 17.44
C GLU A 72 1.03 -17.43 16.56
N LEU A 73 1.55 -17.48 15.32
CA LEU A 73 1.40 -18.62 14.42
C LEU A 73 2.16 -19.84 14.92
N ASP A 74 3.42 -19.68 15.33
CA ASP A 74 4.24 -20.77 15.86
C ASP A 74 3.58 -21.40 17.11
N LYS A 75 3.03 -20.55 17.99
CA LYS A 75 2.26 -21.02 19.14
C LYS A 75 0.99 -21.76 18.71
N LEU A 76 0.28 -21.25 17.72
CA LEU A 76 -0.95 -21.84 17.23
C LEU A 76 -0.71 -23.21 16.59
N GLU A 77 0.41 -23.41 15.89
CA GLU A 77 0.82 -24.73 15.39
C GLU A 77 0.98 -25.75 16.52
N ALA A 78 1.65 -25.37 17.61
CA ALA A 78 1.80 -26.22 18.78
C ALA A 78 0.45 -26.53 19.46
N ASP A 79 -0.46 -25.56 19.51
CA ASP A 79 -1.80 -25.75 20.06
C ASP A 79 -2.65 -26.69 19.17
N TYR A 80 -2.52 -26.62 17.84
CA TYR A 80 -3.18 -27.54 16.91
C TYR A 80 -2.68 -28.98 17.04
N LEU A 81 -1.38 -29.20 17.26
CA LEU A 81 -0.84 -30.53 17.51
C LEU A 81 -1.48 -31.19 18.75
N LYS A 82 -1.61 -30.43 19.85
CA LYS A 82 -2.29 -30.92 21.06
C LYS A 82 -3.78 -31.17 20.83
N LEU A 83 -4.44 -30.33 20.04
CA LEU A 83 -5.84 -30.53 19.65
C LEU A 83 -6.03 -31.85 18.89
N ILE A 84 -5.13 -32.20 17.98
CA ILE A 84 -5.13 -33.49 17.28
C ILE A 84 -5.00 -34.64 18.27
N GLU A 85 -4.05 -34.55 19.22
CA GLU A 85 -3.86 -35.58 20.26
C GLU A 85 -5.11 -35.78 21.13
N LEU A 86 -5.84 -34.70 21.45
CA LEU A 86 -6.96 -34.74 22.38
C LEU A 86 -8.33 -35.03 21.74
N LYS A 87 -8.54 -34.57 20.50
CA LYS A 87 -9.80 -34.64 19.74
C LYS A 87 -9.76 -35.67 18.61
N GLY A 88 -8.57 -36.05 18.14
CA GLY A 88 -8.35 -37.05 17.09
C GLY A 88 -8.36 -36.49 15.66
N GLU A 89 -9.16 -35.45 15.38
CA GLU A 89 -9.34 -34.94 14.01
C GLU A 89 -9.42 -33.40 13.95
N LEU A 90 -8.83 -32.84 12.89
CA LEU A 90 -8.95 -31.43 12.49
C LEU A 90 -9.58 -31.35 11.10
N LYS A 91 -10.20 -30.21 10.80
CA LYS A 91 -10.75 -29.96 9.46
C LYS A 91 -9.61 -29.79 8.46
N GLU A 92 -9.77 -30.37 7.27
CA GLU A 92 -8.76 -30.29 6.21
C GLU A 92 -8.45 -28.85 5.78
N ASP A 93 -9.47 -27.98 5.72
CA ASP A 93 -9.33 -26.54 5.44
C ASP A 93 -8.41 -25.85 6.47
N GLU A 94 -8.51 -26.19 7.76
CA GLU A 94 -7.67 -25.61 8.81
C GLU A 94 -6.22 -26.08 8.64
N ILE A 95 -6.00 -27.35 8.31
CA ILE A 95 -4.66 -27.89 8.03
C ILE A 95 -4.03 -27.18 6.83
N MET A 96 -4.80 -26.97 5.76
CA MET A 96 -4.33 -26.25 4.57
C MET A 96 -4.00 -24.78 4.87
N LYS A 97 -4.87 -24.09 5.62
CA LYS A 97 -4.62 -22.70 6.05
C LYS A 97 -3.39 -22.58 6.92
N LEU A 98 -3.20 -23.50 7.88
CA LEU A 98 -2.03 -23.52 8.76
C LEU A 98 -0.75 -23.68 7.94
N LYS A 99 -0.67 -24.71 7.09
CA LYS A 99 0.50 -24.93 6.20
C LYS A 99 0.79 -23.73 5.30
N THR A 100 -0.24 -23.12 4.74
CA THR A 100 -0.09 -21.95 3.88
C THR A 100 0.43 -20.75 4.65
N ALA A 101 -0.17 -20.45 5.81
CA ALA A 101 0.25 -19.35 6.68
C ALA A 101 1.71 -19.51 7.10
N SER A 102 2.14 -20.72 7.47
CA SER A 102 3.53 -20.98 7.90
C SER A 102 4.53 -20.87 6.75
N THR A 103 4.14 -21.31 5.56
CA THR A 103 4.97 -21.13 4.36
C THR A 103 5.12 -19.64 4.02
N LEU A 104 4.04 -18.87 4.10
CA LEU A 104 4.06 -17.44 3.84
C LEU A 104 4.85 -16.69 4.92
N SER A 105 4.65 -17.01 6.20
CA SER A 105 5.35 -16.37 7.32
C SER A 105 6.86 -16.55 7.23
N GLY A 106 7.34 -17.74 6.84
CA GLY A 106 8.76 -18.03 6.66
C GLY A 106 9.43 -17.23 5.54
N LYS A 107 8.66 -16.83 4.52
CA LYS A 107 9.15 -16.00 3.40
C LYS A 107 8.86 -14.51 3.58
N PHE A 108 8.07 -14.15 4.58
CA PHE A 108 7.51 -12.80 4.73
C PHE A 108 8.59 -11.74 4.96
N GLU A 109 9.66 -12.08 5.69
CA GLU A 109 10.78 -11.17 5.93
C GLU A 109 11.54 -10.81 4.65
N ALA A 110 11.81 -11.81 3.80
CA ALA A 110 12.42 -11.57 2.48
C ALA A 110 11.50 -10.70 1.61
N LEU A 111 10.20 -10.95 1.66
CA LEU A 111 9.20 -10.19 0.93
C LEU A 111 9.08 -8.73 1.43
N LEU A 112 9.25 -8.48 2.74
CA LEU A 112 9.33 -7.11 3.28
C LEU A 112 10.56 -6.36 2.77
N VAL A 113 11.70 -7.04 2.67
CA VAL A 113 12.93 -6.45 2.11
C VAL A 113 12.74 -6.13 0.63
N GLU A 114 12.21 -7.06 -0.15
CA GLU A 114 11.91 -6.87 -1.58
C GLU A 114 10.93 -5.70 -1.80
N SER A 115 9.83 -5.71 -1.06
CA SER A 115 8.80 -4.66 -1.12
C SER A 115 9.35 -3.28 -0.75
N LYS A 116 10.28 -3.21 0.22
CA LYS A 116 10.98 -1.96 0.57
C LYS A 116 11.87 -1.47 -0.57
N THR A 117 12.59 -2.36 -1.24
CA THR A 117 13.40 -2.00 -2.41
C THR A 117 12.51 -1.47 -3.54
N MET A 118 11.42 -2.17 -3.86
CA MET A 118 10.45 -1.73 -4.87
C MET A 118 9.89 -0.33 -4.55
N TYR A 119 9.55 -0.08 -3.29
CA TYR A 119 9.08 1.23 -2.83
C TYR A 119 10.14 2.33 -3.05
N LEU A 120 11.41 2.07 -2.70
CA LEU A 120 12.49 3.04 -2.87
C LEU A 120 12.74 3.34 -4.37
N ASP A 121 12.73 2.30 -5.21
CA ASP A 121 12.89 2.44 -6.66
C ASP A 121 11.75 3.25 -7.27
N ALA A 122 10.50 2.94 -6.91
CA ALA A 122 9.32 3.68 -7.36
C ALA A 122 9.39 5.14 -6.90
N LYS A 123 9.76 5.39 -5.65
CA LYS A 123 9.91 6.73 -5.08
C LYS A 123 10.96 7.55 -5.84
N GLU A 124 12.12 6.97 -6.12
CA GLU A 124 13.20 7.65 -6.83
C GLU A 124 12.83 7.89 -8.31
N LYS A 125 12.16 6.94 -8.96
CA LYS A 125 11.62 7.12 -10.31
C LYS A 125 10.65 8.30 -10.38
N MET A 126 9.65 8.32 -9.50
CA MET A 126 8.64 9.40 -9.48
C MET A 126 9.27 10.76 -9.15
N LYS A 127 10.26 10.80 -8.24
CA LYS A 127 11.03 12.02 -7.94
C LYS A 127 11.75 12.55 -9.18
N ASN A 128 12.37 11.66 -9.97
CA ASN A 128 13.05 12.04 -11.20
C ASN A 128 12.06 12.51 -12.28
N GLU A 129 10.88 11.89 -12.39
CA GLU A 129 9.81 12.35 -13.28
C GLU A 129 9.32 13.76 -12.92
N VAL A 130 9.15 14.06 -11.63
CA VAL A 130 8.78 15.41 -11.16
C VAL A 130 9.89 16.41 -11.44
N LYS A 131 11.16 16.05 -11.21
CA LYS A 131 12.31 16.90 -11.53
C LYS A 131 12.40 17.21 -13.02
N ASN A 132 12.18 16.22 -13.88
CA ASN A 132 12.16 16.40 -15.33
C ASN A 132 11.00 17.30 -15.75
N SER A 133 9.79 17.06 -15.23
CA SER A 133 8.62 17.90 -15.47
C SER A 133 8.85 19.35 -15.06
N TYR A 134 9.53 19.59 -13.93
CA TYR A 134 9.90 20.93 -13.48
C TYR A 134 10.90 21.60 -14.44
N ASN A 135 11.92 20.88 -14.90
CA ASN A 135 12.90 21.40 -15.84
C ASN A 135 12.27 21.75 -17.19
N GLU A 136 11.35 20.92 -17.69
CA GLU A 136 10.58 21.17 -18.90
C GLU A 136 9.66 22.39 -18.75
N PHE A 137 8.95 22.48 -17.62
CA PHE A 137 8.13 23.66 -17.31
C PHE A 137 8.98 24.93 -17.29
N ASN A 138 10.15 24.92 -16.65
CA ASN A 138 11.02 26.09 -16.60
C ASN A 138 11.51 26.49 -18.01
N LYS A 139 11.90 25.52 -18.86
CA LYS A 139 12.26 25.80 -20.27
C LYS A 139 11.11 26.42 -21.05
N LEU A 140 9.90 25.88 -20.90
CA LEU A 140 8.69 26.39 -21.53
C LEU A 140 8.41 27.84 -21.06
N TRP A 141 8.49 28.09 -19.76
CA TRP A 141 8.30 29.41 -19.17
C TRP A 141 9.30 30.44 -19.73
N GLN A 142 10.59 30.11 -19.75
CA GLN A 142 11.61 31.02 -20.29
C GLN A 142 11.37 31.32 -21.78
N LYS A 143 10.98 30.31 -22.57
CA LYS A 143 10.63 30.50 -23.98
C LYS A 143 9.44 31.43 -24.14
N LYS A 144 8.34 31.20 -23.40
CA LYS A 144 7.12 32.02 -23.45
C LYS A 144 7.40 33.46 -23.01
N LYS A 145 8.17 33.64 -21.94
CA LYS A 145 8.62 34.96 -21.47
C LYS A 145 9.40 35.72 -22.53
N LEU A 146 10.34 35.05 -23.21
CA LEU A 146 11.14 35.68 -24.26
C LEU A 146 10.31 36.05 -25.49
N VAL A 147 9.37 35.19 -25.89
CA VAL A 147 8.42 35.47 -26.98
C VAL A 147 7.57 36.69 -26.65
N PHE A 148 6.98 36.73 -25.43
CA PHE A 148 6.20 37.87 -24.96
C PHE A 148 6.96 39.20 -25.10
N TYR A 149 8.20 39.29 -24.58
CA TYR A 149 8.98 40.53 -24.69
C TYR A 149 9.36 40.93 -26.12
N LYS A 150 9.44 39.98 -27.07
CA LYS A 150 9.75 40.27 -28.47
C LYS A 150 8.53 40.72 -29.26
N GLU A 151 7.38 40.13 -28.96
CA GLU A 151 6.16 40.28 -29.76
C GLU A 151 5.21 41.34 -29.16
N MET A 152 5.41 41.76 -27.91
CA MET A 152 4.57 42.79 -27.28
C MET A 152 4.62 44.09 -28.09
N PRO A 153 3.48 44.60 -28.57
CA PRO A 153 3.40 45.82 -29.38
C PRO A 153 3.54 47.07 -28.47
N ILE A 154 4.78 47.45 -28.15
CA ILE A 154 5.10 48.58 -27.23
C ILE A 154 5.14 49.94 -27.97
N SER A 155 4.93 49.99 -29.30
CA SER A 155 4.95 51.25 -30.06
C SER A 155 3.61 51.99 -30.05
N ILE A 156 3.70 53.32 -30.18
CA ILE A 156 2.57 54.27 -30.14
C ILE A 156 1.68 54.17 -31.40
N ASP A 157 2.19 53.59 -32.49
CA ASP A 157 1.49 53.55 -33.79
C ASP A 157 0.67 52.26 -34.05
N ASN A 158 0.47 51.41 -33.03
CA ASN A 158 -0.29 50.16 -33.20
C ASN A 158 -1.81 50.38 -33.19
N ASN A 159 -2.54 49.56 -33.95
CA ASN A 159 -3.99 49.50 -33.91
C ASN A 159 -4.47 49.03 -32.51
N PRO A 160 -5.29 49.82 -31.78
CA PRO A 160 -5.77 49.46 -30.45
C PRO A 160 -6.47 48.09 -30.36
N ASP A 161 -7.25 47.70 -31.37
CA ASP A 161 -7.98 46.43 -31.35
C ASP A 161 -7.03 45.23 -31.45
N ASP A 162 -5.98 45.33 -32.27
CA ASP A 162 -4.96 44.30 -32.43
C ASP A 162 -4.14 44.14 -31.15
N VAL A 163 -3.81 45.24 -30.48
CA VAL A 163 -3.12 45.26 -29.18
C VAL A 163 -3.98 44.57 -28.11
N LEU A 164 -5.28 44.89 -28.03
CA LEU A 164 -6.18 44.28 -27.05
C LEU A 164 -6.33 42.77 -27.28
N ASN A 165 -6.49 42.33 -28.53
CA ASN A 165 -6.56 40.90 -28.87
C ASN A 165 -5.29 40.15 -28.44
N MET A 166 -4.12 40.77 -28.63
CA MET A 166 -2.84 40.19 -28.26
C MET A 166 -2.64 40.12 -26.73
N ILE A 167 -3.11 41.14 -25.99
CA ILE A 167 -3.15 41.11 -24.52
C ILE A 167 -4.04 39.96 -24.03
N SER A 168 -5.25 39.82 -24.57
CA SER A 168 -6.17 38.74 -24.18
C SER A 168 -5.58 37.35 -24.44
N PHE A 169 -4.88 37.17 -25.57
CA PHE A 169 -4.17 35.92 -25.86
C PHE A 169 -3.12 35.60 -24.79
N TYR A 170 -2.26 36.56 -24.43
CA TYR A 170 -1.24 36.32 -23.41
C TYR A 170 -1.81 36.16 -21.99
N GLU A 171 -2.94 36.79 -21.66
CA GLU A 171 -3.64 36.52 -20.41
C GLU A 171 -4.11 35.06 -20.30
N GLU A 172 -4.64 34.48 -21.39
CA GLU A 172 -5.04 33.07 -21.43
C GLU A 172 -3.83 32.14 -21.29
N GLU A 173 -2.74 32.44 -22.01
CA GLU A 173 -1.48 31.70 -21.89
C GLU A 173 -0.91 31.74 -20.45
N LEU A 174 -1.00 32.88 -19.77
CA LEU A 174 -0.57 33.01 -18.38
C LEU A 174 -1.45 32.21 -17.42
N LYS A 175 -2.77 32.14 -17.66
CA LYS A 175 -3.66 31.25 -16.89
C LYS A 175 -3.24 29.79 -17.03
N ASN A 176 -3.01 29.33 -18.27
CA ASN A 176 -2.57 27.96 -18.55
C ASN A 176 -1.22 27.63 -17.88
N ILE A 177 -0.26 28.56 -17.92
CA ILE A 177 1.04 28.41 -17.22
C ILE A 177 0.85 28.31 -15.71
N LYS A 178 -0.06 29.11 -15.14
CA LYS A 178 -0.34 29.10 -13.70
C LYS A 178 -1.00 27.80 -13.25
N ASP A 179 -1.89 27.25 -14.05
CA ASP A 179 -2.51 25.94 -13.78
C ASP A 179 -1.48 24.81 -13.84
N ALA A 180 -0.62 24.81 -14.85
CA ALA A 180 0.50 23.87 -14.95
C ALA A 180 1.45 23.98 -13.74
N GLN A 181 1.76 25.21 -13.29
CA GLN A 181 2.55 25.47 -12.10
C GLN A 181 1.91 24.89 -10.83
N ASN A 182 0.59 25.06 -10.67
CA ASN A 182 -0.14 24.54 -9.51
C ASN A 182 -0.11 23.00 -9.44
N ILE A 183 -0.29 22.33 -10.59
CA ILE A 183 -0.19 20.87 -10.68
C ILE A 183 1.21 20.40 -10.27
N LEU A 184 2.26 21.04 -10.79
CA LEU A 184 3.65 20.74 -10.44
C LEU A 184 3.95 20.98 -8.95
N LYS A 185 3.46 22.09 -8.38
CA LYS A 185 3.64 22.41 -6.97
C LYS A 185 3.02 21.35 -6.06
N HIS A 186 1.82 20.87 -6.38
CA HIS A 186 1.19 19.77 -5.65
C HIS A 186 2.01 18.48 -5.74
N LYS A 187 2.57 18.16 -6.92
CA LYS A 187 3.47 17.01 -7.07
C LYS A 187 4.73 17.13 -6.21
N ILE A 188 5.34 18.31 -6.15
CA ILE A 188 6.59 18.56 -5.40
C ILE A 188 6.39 18.45 -3.88
N ILE A 189 5.28 18.98 -3.34
CA ILE A 189 4.95 18.90 -1.91
C ILE A 189 4.91 17.45 -1.42
N LEU A 190 4.65 16.49 -2.31
CA LEU A 190 4.55 15.07 -1.97
C LEU A 190 5.93 14.38 -1.80
N PHE A 191 7.03 15.03 -2.18
CA PHE A 191 8.39 14.50 -2.05
C PHE A 191 9.26 15.21 -0.99
N ASN A 192 8.79 16.32 -0.43
CA ASN A 192 9.39 17.03 0.69
C ASN A 192 8.78 16.58 2.02
#